data_AF-A0A523QX34-F1
#
_entry.id   AF-A0A523QX34-F1
#
_cell.length_a   1.000
_cell.length_b   1.000
_cell.length_c   1.000
_cell.angle_alpha   90.00
_cell.angle_beta   90.00
_cell.angle_gamma   90.00
#
_symmetry.space_group_name_H-M   'P 1'
#
loop_
_entity.id
_entity.type
_entity.pdbx_description
1 polymer ?
#
loop_
_entity_poly.entity_id
_entity_poly.type
_entity_poly.pdbx_seq_one_letter_code
_entity_poly.pdbx_strand_id
1 'polypeptide(L)'
;MEITKNVILDLLPLYLADEVSADTRALIEEYLETDPELAEIATQSAAVELPGNIPVPLTQEDKMKAYKKSKTIMILTIVFLAALMAAILGTIMLAFFTSA
;
A
#
# COMPACT_ATOMS: atom_id res chain seq x y z
N MET A 1 5.98 -33.58 -17.59
CA MET A 1 5.27 -32.43 -18.18
C MET A 1 6.35 -31.51 -18.70
N GLU A 2 6.28 -31.09 -19.96
CA GLU A 2 7.31 -30.22 -20.53
C GLU A 2 6.93 -28.76 -20.32
N ILE A 3 7.88 -27.97 -19.82
CA ILE A 3 7.72 -26.51 -19.70
C ILE A 3 7.90 -25.93 -21.10
N THR A 4 6.93 -25.15 -21.57
CA THR A 4 7.00 -24.54 -22.90
C THR A 4 7.61 -23.15 -22.84
N LYS A 5 8.17 -22.68 -23.95
CA LYS A 5 8.66 -21.29 -24.10
C LYS A 5 7.64 -20.25 -23.66
N ASN A 6 6.36 -20.48 -23.92
CA ASN A 6 5.28 -19.56 -23.52
C ASN A 6 5.16 -19.43 -22.01
N VAL A 7 5.32 -20.53 -21.26
CA VAL A 7 5.32 -20.49 -19.80
C VAL A 7 6.49 -19.65 -19.28
N ILE A 8 7.66 -19.76 -19.91
CA ILE A 8 8.82 -18.95 -19.54
C ILE A 8 8.58 -17.46 -19.85
N LEU A 9 7.97 -17.14 -21.00
CA LEU A 9 7.59 -15.78 -21.36
C LEU A 9 6.59 -15.17 -20.37
N ASP A 10 5.61 -15.95 -19.90
CA ASP A 10 4.64 -15.49 -18.90
C ASP A 10 5.30 -15.15 -17.55
N LEU A 11 6.38 -15.87 -17.20
CA LEU A 11 7.13 -15.69 -15.95
C LEU A 11 8.23 -14.62 -16.05
N LEU A 12 8.61 -14.22 -17.27
CA LEU A 12 9.70 -13.29 -17.52
C LEU A 12 9.53 -11.93 -16.80
N PRO A 13 8.33 -11.30 -16.76
CA PRO A 13 8.15 -10.04 -16.01
C PRO A 13 8.46 -10.18 -14.51
N LEU A 14 8.06 -11.30 -13.90
CA LEU A 14 8.31 -11.56 -12.48
C LEU A 14 9.80 -11.84 -12.21
N TYR A 15 10.47 -12.55 -13.13
CA TYR A 15 11.92 -12.77 -13.07
C TYR A 15 12.70 -11.45 -13.12
N LEU A 16 12.31 -10.56 -14.03
CA LEU A 16 12.91 -9.24 -14.18
C LEU A 16 12.65 -8.33 -12.96
N ALA A 17 11.50 -8.51 -12.30
CA ALA A 17 11.15 -7.79 -11.06
C ALA A 17 11.79 -8.38 -9.79
N ASP A 18 12.56 -9.47 -9.89
CA ASP A 18 13.10 -10.23 -8.74
C ASP A 18 12.01 -10.77 -7.78
N GLU A 19 10.83 -11.09 -8.32
CA GLU A 19 9.66 -11.58 -7.57
C GLU A 19 9.43 -13.10 -7.70
N VAL A 20 10.39 -13.84 -8.26
CA VAL A 20 10.33 -15.30 -8.43
C VAL A 20 11.15 -16.03 -7.37
N SER A 21 10.80 -17.30 -7.09
CA SER A 21 11.62 -18.16 -6.23
C SER A 21 12.96 -18.53 -6.89
N ALA A 22 13.92 -19.01 -6.09
CA ALA A 22 15.22 -19.46 -6.57
C ALA A 22 15.11 -20.59 -7.61
N ASP A 23 14.20 -21.54 -7.41
CA ASP A 23 13.99 -22.66 -8.34
C ASP A 23 13.49 -22.16 -9.71
N THR A 24 12.53 -21.23 -9.70
CA THR A 24 11.99 -20.62 -10.93
C THR A 24 13.05 -19.77 -11.64
N ARG A 25 13.89 -19.07 -10.88
CA ARG A 25 15.01 -18.28 -11.42
C ARG A 25 15.99 -19.17 -12.19
N ALA A 26 16.42 -20.28 -11.59
CA ALA A 26 17.34 -21.22 -12.23
C ALA A 26 16.75 -21.83 -13.52
N LEU A 27 15.45 -22.16 -13.51
CA LEU A 27 14.75 -22.65 -14.69
C LEU A 27 14.74 -21.62 -15.83
N ILE A 28 14.46 -20.35 -15.52
CA ILE A 28 14.42 -19.30 -16.55
C ILE A 28 15.82 -19.06 -17.12
N GLU A 29 16.86 -19.05 -16.28
CA GLU A 29 18.26 -18.90 -16.71
C GLU A 29 18.68 -20.02 -17.68
N GLU A 30 18.33 -21.28 -17.41
CA GLU A 30 18.58 -22.41 -18.32
C GLU A 30 17.94 -22.20 -19.70
N TYR A 31 16.71 -21.67 -19.75
CA TYR A 31 16.02 -21.37 -21.01
C TYR A 31 16.64 -20.18 -21.74
N LEU A 32 17.14 -19.17 -21.03
CA LEU A 32 17.81 -18.02 -21.63
C LEU A 32 19.19 -18.40 -22.21
N GLU A 33 19.89 -19.36 -21.61
CA GLU A 33 21.17 -19.87 -22.15
C GLU A 33 20.99 -20.71 -23.42
N THR A 34 19.88 -21.45 -23.51
CA THR A 34 19.61 -22.39 -24.60
C THR A 34 18.84 -21.79 -25.77
N ASP A 35 18.05 -20.74 -25.55
CA ASP A 35 17.26 -20.06 -26.57
C ASP A 35 17.71 -18.58 -26.74
N PRO A 36 18.55 -18.27 -27.75
CA PRO A 36 19.05 -16.92 -27.96
C PRO A 36 17.94 -15.92 -28.38
N GLU A 37 16.84 -16.40 -28.98
CA GLU A 37 15.69 -15.55 -29.31
C GLU A 37 14.98 -15.13 -28.01
N LEU A 38 14.83 -16.05 -27.06
CA LEU A 38 14.26 -15.76 -25.76
C LEU A 38 15.14 -14.79 -24.95
N ALA A 39 16.47 -14.94 -25.01
CA ALA A 39 17.42 -14.02 -24.40
C ALA A 39 17.30 -12.60 -24.97
N GLU A 40 17.09 -12.47 -26.27
CA GLU A 40 16.85 -11.17 -26.91
C GLU A 40 15.56 -10.52 -26.40
N ILE A 41 14.47 -11.29 -26.33
CA ILE A 41 13.17 -10.83 -25.80
C ILE A 41 13.33 -10.38 -24.33
N ALA A 42 14.03 -11.14 -23.50
CA ALA A 42 14.31 -10.79 -22.11
C ALA A 42 15.07 -9.46 -22.00
N THR A 43 16.08 -9.26 -22.85
CA THR A 43 16.87 -8.02 -22.88
C THR A 43 16.04 -6.82 -23.30
N GLN A 44 15.20 -6.98 -24.34
CA GLN A 44 14.28 -5.93 -24.78
C GLN A 44 13.25 -5.59 -23.69
N SER A 45 12.74 -6.61 -22.99
CA SER A 45 11.75 -6.46 -21.93
C SER A 45 12.33 -5.80 -20.68
N ALA A 46 13.60 -6.06 -20.36
CA ALA A 46 14.33 -5.38 -19.28
C ALA A 46 14.59 -3.90 -19.60
N ALA A 47 14.77 -3.55 -20.87
CA ALA A 47 14.96 -2.17 -21.31
C ALA A 47 13.65 -1.35 -21.28
N VAL A 48 12.49 -2.02 -21.32
CA VAL A 48 11.21 -1.40 -21.05
C VAL A 48 11.09 -1.29 -19.53
N GLU A 49 11.39 -0.12 -18.98
CA GLU A 49 11.01 0.20 -17.61
C GLU A 49 9.50 0.01 -17.47
N LEU A 50 9.09 -1.11 -16.87
CA LEU A 50 7.72 -1.30 -16.43
C LEU A 50 7.44 -0.13 -15.47
N PRO A 51 6.40 0.68 -15.68
CA PRO A 51 6.10 1.81 -14.81
C PRO A 51 5.84 1.26 -13.40
N GLY A 52 6.89 1.28 -12.58
CA GLY A 52 6.87 0.79 -11.22
C GLY A 52 5.88 1.59 -10.40
N ASN A 53 5.07 0.89 -9.62
CA ASN A 53 4.03 1.47 -8.76
C ASN A 53 3.15 2.48 -9.50
N ILE A 54 2.33 2.01 -10.44
CA ILE A 54 1.16 2.81 -10.83
C ILE A 54 0.28 2.91 -9.58
N PRO A 55 0.14 4.10 -8.95
CA PRO A 55 -0.69 4.21 -7.76
C PRO A 55 -2.11 3.84 -8.15
N VAL A 56 -2.64 2.77 -7.52
CA VAL A 56 -4.03 2.37 -7.72
C VAL A 56 -4.90 3.59 -7.39
N PRO A 57 -5.76 4.05 -8.34
CA PRO A 57 -6.58 5.23 -8.10
C PRO A 57 -7.45 5.02 -6.86
N LEU A 58 -7.21 5.81 -5.81
CA LEU A 58 -8.03 5.80 -4.60
C LEU A 58 -9.49 6.07 -4.98
N THR A 59 -10.36 5.08 -4.75
CA THR A 59 -11.79 5.24 -5.02
C THR A 59 -12.38 6.31 -4.09
N GLN A 60 -13.52 6.90 -4.49
CA GLN A 60 -14.25 7.83 -3.61
C GLN A 60 -14.64 7.16 -2.28
N GLU A 61 -14.93 5.86 -2.30
CA GLU A 61 -15.28 5.10 -1.10
C GLU A 61 -14.10 4.99 -0.13
N ASP A 62 -12.89 4.75 -0.63
CA ASP A 62 -11.69 4.63 0.20
C ASP A 62 -11.35 5.97 0.87
N LYS A 63 -11.50 7.08 0.13
CA LYS A 63 -11.35 8.44 0.68
C LYS A 63 -12.37 8.71 1.79
N MET A 64 -13.63 8.33 1.57
CA MET A 64 -14.70 8.52 2.54
C MET A 64 -14.51 7.67 3.81
N LYS A 65 -14.05 6.42 3.68
CA LYS A 65 -13.74 5.55 4.83
C LYS A 65 -12.61 6.14 5.69
N ALA A 66 -11.53 6.62 5.06
CA ALA A 66 -10.42 7.26 5.76
C ALA A 66 -10.85 8.55 6.50
N TYR A 67 -11.69 9.37 5.86
CA TYR A 67 -12.25 10.58 6.46
C TYR A 67 -13.13 10.27 7.68
N LYS A 68 -14.07 9.32 7.56
CA LYS A 68 -14.96 8.93 8.66
C LYS A 68 -14.19 8.41 9.88
N LYS A 69 -13.16 7.58 9.65
CA LYS A 69 -12.31 7.05 10.73
C LYS A 69 -11.62 8.17 11.52
N SER A 70 -11.13 9.19 10.80
CA SER A 70 -10.43 10.33 11.41
C SER A 70 -11.38 11.28 12.13
N LYS A 71 -12.58 11.50 11.57
CA LYS A 71 -13.56 12.45 12.12
C LYS A 71 -14.14 12.01 13.46
N THR A 72 -14.37 10.71 13.66
CA THR A 72 -14.91 10.20 14.93
C THR A 72 -13.97 10.48 16.11
N ILE A 73 -12.68 10.24 15.92
CA ILE A 73 -11.67 10.51 16.95
C ILE A 73 -11.59 12.01 17.24
N MET A 74 -11.56 12.85 16.20
CA MET A 74 -11.52 14.30 16.33
C MET A 74 -12.73 14.85 17.12
N ILE A 75 -13.94 14.38 16.83
CA ILE A 75 -15.16 14.81 17.54
C ILE A 75 -15.07 14.41 19.02
N LEU A 76 -14.63 13.18 19.32
CA LEU A 76 -14.51 12.72 20.70
C LEU A 76 -13.50 13.55 21.49
N THR A 77 -12.36 13.89 20.90
CA THR A 77 -11.36 14.77 21.52
C THR A 77 -11.91 16.15 21.81
N ILE A 78 -12.65 16.76 20.87
CA ILE A 78 -13.25 18.09 21.05
C ILE A 78 -14.30 18.07 22.17
N VAL A 79 -15.19 17.08 22.19
CA VAL A 79 -16.23 16.96 23.21
C VAL A 79 -15.63 16.77 24.60
N PHE A 80 -14.57 15.95 24.71
CA PHE A 80 -13.87 15.74 25.98
C PHE A 80 -13.23 17.02 26.52
N LEU A 81 -12.54 17.79 25.66
CA LEU A 81 -11.93 19.05 26.07
C LEU A 81 -12.98 20.08 26.51
N ALA A 82 -14.10 20.17 25.79
CA ALA A 82 -15.21 21.04 26.14
C ALA A 82 -15.81 20.67 27.51
N ALA A 83 -15.98 19.37 27.78
CA ALA A 83 -16.48 18.90 29.07
C ALA A 83 -15.53 19.23 30.23
N LEU A 84 -14.22 19.09 30.04
CA LEU A 84 -13.22 19.48 31.03
C LEU A 84 -13.27 20.98 31.33
N MET A 85 -13.32 21.83 30.30
CA MET A 85 -13.44 23.28 30.50
C MET A 85 -14.72 23.65 31.23
N ALA A 86 -15.86 23.05 30.86
CA ALA A 86 -17.13 23.28 31.51
C ALA A 86 -17.11 22.87 32.99
N ALA A 87 -16.48 21.73 33.32
CA ALA A 87 -16.33 21.27 34.70
C ALA A 87 -15.49 22.25 35.53
N ILE A 88 -14.37 22.75 34.99
CA ILE A 88 -13.51 23.72 35.67
C ILE A 88 -14.25 25.05 35.91
N LEU A 89 -14.96 25.56 34.89
CA LEU A 89 -15.75 26.78 35.05
C LEU A 89 -16.87 26.59 36.07
N GLY A 90 -17.52 25.42 36.08
CA GLY A 90 -18.57 25.07 37.04
C GLY A 90 -18.05 25.01 38.48
N THR A 91 -16.88 24.40 38.72
CA THR A 91 -16.29 24.36 40.07
C THR A 91 -15.89 25.74 40.57
N ILE A 92 -15.33 26.59 39.69
CA ILE A 92 -15.00 27.98 40.01
C ILE A 92 -16.28 28.74 40.38
N MET A 93 -17.34 28.64 39.56
CA MET A 93 -18.61 29.32 39.82
C MET A 93 -19.21 28.88 41.17
N LEU A 94 -19.25 27.59 41.47
CA LEU A 94 -19.76 27.08 42.75
C LEU A 94 -18.96 27.62 43.95
N ALA A 95 -17.62 27.64 43.86
CA ALA A 95 -16.78 28.18 44.92
C ALA A 95 -17.08 29.66 45.21
N PHE A 96 -17.25 30.47 44.15
CA PHE A 96 -17.65 31.87 44.28
C PHE A 96 -18.98 32.03 45.01
N PHE A 97 -20.01 31.26 44.63
CA PHE A 97 -21.32 31.30 45.28
C PHE A 97 -21.30 30.87 46.75
N THR A 98 -20.44 29.94 47.14
CA THR A 98 -20.31 29.53 48.55
C THR A 98 -19.51 30.51 49.41
N SER A 99 -18.71 31.39 48.80
CA SER A 99 -17.86 32.36 49.49
C SER A 99 -18.48 33.76 49.64
N ALA A 100 -19.59 34.02 48.94
CA ALA A 100 -20.36 35.26 48.97
C ALA A 100 -21.50 35.17 49.99
#